data_AF-I4C2I8-F1
#
_entry.id   AF-I4C2I8-F1
#
_cell.length_a   1.000
_cell.length_b   1.000
_cell.length_c   1.000
_cell.angle_alpha   90.00
_cell.angle_beta   90.00
_cell.angle_gamma   90.00
#
_symmetry.space_group_name_H-M   'P 1'
#
loop_
_entity.id
_entity.type
_entity.pdbx_description
1 polymer ?
#
loop_
_entity_poly.entity_id
_entity_poly.type
_entity_poly.pdbx_seq_one_letter_code
_entity_poly.pdbx_strand_id
1 'polypeptide(L)'
;MDERSEICPAGTFNRIHGMFHGWGLLGKEFLISHEGASYKVFCDEKSFLVYRINGDSGSRHHVPGWPVCMVSQNTIFEEHAHPHIGEDHCACELKLEHWLEIIRSHSLQEFV
;
A
#
# COMPACT_ATOMS: atom_id res chain seq x y z
N MET A 1 -28.93 -9.19 -8.91
CA MET A 1 -28.03 -10.35 -8.77
C MET A 1 -26.72 -9.87 -9.33
N ASP A 2 -25.91 -9.26 -8.47
CA ASP A 2 -24.65 -8.64 -8.87
C ASP A 2 -23.53 -9.63 -8.59
N GLU A 3 -22.89 -10.04 -9.68
CA GLU A 3 -21.70 -10.87 -9.79
C GLU A 3 -20.51 -10.13 -9.15
N ARG A 4 -20.50 -10.03 -7.82
CA ARG A 4 -19.29 -9.67 -7.08
C ARG A 4 -18.41 -10.91 -7.08
N SER A 5 -17.48 -11.01 -8.03
CA SER A 5 -16.33 -11.90 -7.88
C SER A 5 -15.74 -11.63 -6.50
N GLU A 6 -15.90 -12.60 -5.60
CA GLU A 6 -15.43 -12.50 -4.24
C GLU A 6 -13.90 -12.41 -4.33
N ILE A 7 -13.33 -11.25 -4.01
CA ILE A 7 -11.89 -11.05 -4.07
C ILE A 7 -11.28 -11.96 -3.01
N CYS A 8 -10.62 -13.04 -3.44
CA CYS A 8 -9.97 -13.98 -2.55
C CYS A 8 -8.68 -13.35 -2.00
N PRO A 9 -8.56 -13.11 -0.67
CA PRO A 9 -7.35 -12.50 -0.10
C PRO A 9 -6.10 -13.31 -0.38
N ALA A 10 -6.15 -14.64 -0.20
CA ALA A 10 -5.04 -15.53 -0.49
C ALA A 10 -4.59 -15.48 -1.96
N GLY A 11 -5.54 -15.48 -2.90
CA GLY A 11 -5.23 -15.37 -4.33
C GLY A 11 -4.57 -14.03 -4.68
N THR A 12 -5.09 -12.95 -4.08
CA THR A 12 -4.54 -11.60 -4.25
C THR A 12 -3.13 -11.48 -3.65
N PHE A 13 -2.93 -11.98 -2.43
CA PHE A 13 -1.63 -12.01 -1.77
C PHE A 13 -0.61 -12.80 -2.58
N ASN A 14 -0.94 -14.01 -3.04
CA ASN A 14 -0.05 -14.84 -3.85
C ASN A 14 0.37 -14.16 -5.15
N ARG A 15 -0.54 -13.42 -5.79
CA ARG A 15 -0.24 -12.61 -6.99
C ARG A 15 0.77 -11.49 -6.66
N ILE A 16 0.54 -10.72 -5.61
CA ILE A 16 1.43 -9.64 -5.18
C ILE A 16 2.81 -10.19 -4.81
N HIS A 17 2.83 -11.28 -4.03
CA HIS A 17 4.05 -11.96 -3.62
C HIS A 17 4.88 -12.39 -4.84
N GLY A 18 4.24 -12.98 -5.86
CA GLY A 18 4.88 -13.31 -7.13
C GLY A 18 5.47 -12.10 -7.87
N MET A 19 4.76 -10.96 -7.86
CA MET A 19 5.25 -9.71 -8.46
C MET A 19 6.48 -9.17 -7.72
N PHE A 20 6.42 -9.08 -6.39
CA PHE A 20 7.55 -8.61 -5.57
C PHE A 20 8.77 -9.52 -5.67
N HIS A 21 8.55 -10.83 -5.74
CA HIS A 21 9.61 -11.79 -6.03
C HIS A 21 10.21 -11.54 -7.43
N GLY A 22 9.38 -11.38 -8.45
CA GLY A 22 9.82 -11.10 -9.83
C GLY A 22 10.56 -9.77 -9.99
N TRP A 23 10.24 -8.77 -9.17
CA TRP A 23 10.93 -7.47 -9.13
C TRP A 23 12.18 -7.46 -8.23
N GLY A 24 12.48 -8.57 -7.53
CA GLY A 24 13.59 -8.61 -6.58
C GLY A 24 13.41 -7.69 -5.37
N LEU A 25 12.15 -7.40 -5.01
CA LEU A 25 11.75 -6.53 -3.89
C LEU A 25 11.21 -7.31 -2.68
N LEU A 26 11.04 -8.63 -2.79
CA LEU A 26 10.56 -9.45 -1.69
C LEU A 26 11.51 -9.38 -0.48
N GLY A 27 10.95 -9.19 0.70
CA GLY A 27 11.67 -9.01 1.97
C GLY A 27 12.41 -7.68 2.09
N LYS A 28 12.32 -6.79 1.09
CA LYS A 28 12.94 -5.46 1.12
C LYS A 28 11.92 -4.41 1.53
N GLU A 29 12.42 -3.46 2.30
CA GLU A 29 11.71 -2.25 2.67
C GLU A 29 12.26 -1.09 1.85
N PHE A 30 11.37 -0.26 1.31
CA PHE A 30 11.76 0.95 0.58
C PHE A 30 10.73 2.06 0.77
N LEU A 31 11.17 3.29 0.48
CA LEU A 31 10.34 4.48 0.56
C LEU A 31 9.94 4.91 -0.85
N ILE A 32 8.69 5.31 -1.02
CA ILE A 32 8.19 5.95 -2.22
C ILE A 32 7.60 7.31 -1.84
N SER A 33 7.80 8.32 -2.69
CA SER A 33 7.15 9.62 -2.57
C SER A 33 6.06 9.72 -3.62
N HIS A 34 4.83 10.06 -3.19
CA HIS A 34 3.68 10.22 -4.06
C HIS A 34 2.81 11.37 -3.55
N GLU A 35 2.45 12.31 -4.44
CA GLU A 35 1.63 13.49 -4.12
C GLU A 35 2.08 14.29 -2.87
N GLY A 36 3.40 14.43 -2.68
CA GLY A 36 3.97 15.17 -1.55
C GLY A 36 3.95 14.42 -0.21
N ALA A 37 3.43 13.19 -0.16
CA ALA A 37 3.51 12.29 0.97
C ALA A 37 4.59 11.21 0.75
N SER A 38 5.14 10.70 1.85
CA SER A 38 6.10 9.58 1.83
C SER A 38 5.44 8.33 2.37
N TYR A 39 5.67 7.22 1.69
CA TYR A 39 5.11 5.91 2.04
C TYR A 39 6.24 4.90 2.14
N LYS A 40 6.14 4.04 3.14
CA LYS A 40 6.97 2.86 3.31
C LYS A 40 6.25 1.66 2.73
N VAL A 41 6.93 0.93 1.86
CA VAL A 41 6.43 -0.26 1.21
C VAL A 41 7.27 -1.45 1.62
N PHE A 42 6.60 -2.55 1.92
CA PHE A 42 7.24 -3.81 2.25
C PHE A 42 6.33 -4.98 1.84
N CYS A 43 6.94 -6.07 1.39
CA CYS A 43 6.25 -7.33 1.16
C CYS A 43 7.12 -8.47 1.67
N ASP A 44 6.57 -9.33 2.52
CA ASP A 44 7.19 -10.57 2.98
C ASP A 44 6.28 -11.78 2.75
N GLU A 45 6.67 -12.92 3.33
CA GLU A 45 5.96 -14.19 3.29
C GLU A 45 4.55 -14.13 3.92
N LYS A 46 4.23 -13.08 4.68
CA LYS A 46 2.98 -12.99 5.46
C LYS A 46 2.06 -11.88 4.97
N SER A 47 2.64 -10.79 4.47
CA SER A 47 1.88 -9.59 4.15
C SER A 47 2.59 -8.69 3.15
N PHE A 48 1.78 -8.03 2.33
CA PHE A 48 2.11 -6.82 1.62
C PHE A 48 1.55 -5.64 2.43
N LEU A 49 2.35 -4.60 2.60
CA LEU A 49 1.99 -3.42 3.39
C LEU A 49 2.49 -2.14 2.72
N VAL A 50 1.58 -1.16 2.61
CA VAL A 50 1.89 0.25 2.33
C VAL A 50 1.49 1.06 3.54
N TYR A 51 2.42 1.86 4.03
CA TYR A 51 2.28 2.64 5.25
C TYR A 51 2.65 4.09 4.99
N ARG A 52 1.73 5.03 5.23
CA ARG A 52 2.03 6.46 5.09
C ARG A 52 2.87 6.92 6.27
N ILE A 53 3.95 7.65 6.01
CA ILE A 53 4.81 8.25 7.05
C ILE A 53 4.36 9.69 7.28
N ASN A 54 4.19 10.07 8.55
CA ASN A 54 3.90 11.47 8.91
C ASN A 54 5.16 12.33 8.73
N GLY A 55 5.07 13.34 7.86
CA GLY A 55 6.17 14.27 7.57
C GLY A 55 6.39 15.35 8.63
N ASP A 56 5.46 15.52 9.58
CA ASP A 56 5.46 16.67 10.50
C ASP A 56 5.95 16.31 11.91
N SER A 57 7.08 16.91 12.27
CA SER A 57 7.72 16.89 13.58
C SER A 57 6.94 17.71 14.62
N GLY A 58 5.73 17.28 14.97
CA GLY A 58 4.90 17.98 15.96
C GLY A 58 3.84 17.15 16.68
N SER A 59 3.51 15.96 16.18
CA SER A 59 2.48 15.12 16.79
C SER A 59 3.02 14.44 18.06
N ARG A 60 2.52 14.86 19.22
CA ARG A 60 2.75 14.26 20.56
C ARG A 60 2.23 12.82 20.70
N HIS A 61 1.77 12.21 19.63
CA HIS A 61 1.29 10.84 19.59
C HIS A 61 2.36 9.98 18.92
N HIS A 62 2.89 9.00 19.66
CA HIS A 62 4.01 8.12 19.32
C HIS A 62 3.75 7.17 18.12
N VAL A 63 2.87 7.53 17.18
CA VAL A 63 2.47 6.70 16.05
C VAL A 63 3.04 7.32 14.76
N PRO A 64 4.09 6.73 14.15
CA PRO A 64 4.84 7.33 13.04
C PRO A 64 4.13 7.34 11.67
N GLY A 65 2.81 7.08 11.64
CA GLY A 65 2.03 6.92 10.40
C GLY A 65 0.84 5.96 10.56
N TRP A 66 0.21 5.55 9.45
CA TRP A 66 -0.86 4.54 9.45
C TRP A 66 -0.84 3.67 8.18
N PRO A 67 -1.34 2.41 8.27
CA PRO A 67 -1.48 1.55 7.09
C PRO A 67 -2.52 2.14 6.14
N VAL A 68 -2.17 2.23 4.86
CA VAL A 68 -3.08 2.71 3.80
C VAL A 68 -3.46 1.60 2.82
N CYS A 69 -2.66 0.54 2.74
CA CYS A 69 -3.02 -0.69 2.04
C CYS A 69 -2.32 -1.87 2.70
N MET A 70 -3.04 -2.96 2.93
CA MET A 70 -2.49 -4.20 3.47
C MET A 70 -3.17 -5.40 2.83
N VAL A 71 -2.38 -6.37 2.41
CA VAL A 71 -2.88 -7.65 1.89
C VAL A 71 -2.15 -8.78 2.57
N SER A 72 -2.90 -9.73 3.12
CA SER A 72 -2.41 -10.99 3.67
C SER A 72 -3.25 -12.15 3.15
N GLN A 73 -2.91 -13.37 3.53
CA GLN A 73 -3.71 -14.56 3.16
C GLN A 73 -5.18 -14.49 3.62
N ASN A 74 -5.49 -13.67 4.62
CA ASN A 74 -6.78 -13.65 5.29
C ASN A 74 -7.52 -12.33 5.11
N THR A 75 -6.85 -11.28 4.65
CA THR A 75 -7.41 -9.93 4.70
C THR A 75 -6.88 -9.08 3.56
N ILE A 76 -7.77 -8.30 2.95
CA ILE A 76 -7.43 -7.15 2.12
C ILE A 76 -7.98 -5.94 2.85
N PHE A 77 -7.13 -4.95 3.08
CA PHE A 77 -7.46 -3.66 3.63
C PHE A 77 -6.95 -2.60 2.67
N GLU A 78 -7.83 -1.68 2.31
CA GLU A 78 -7.52 -0.48 1.56
C GLU A 78 -8.09 0.68 2.38
N GLU A 79 -7.28 1.70 2.63
CA GLU A 79 -7.81 2.94 3.14
C GLU A 79 -8.77 3.51 2.09
N HIS A 80 -9.97 3.86 2.54
CA HIS A 80 -10.96 4.52 1.71
C HIS A 80 -11.22 5.89 2.35
N ALA A 81 -11.22 6.95 1.53
CA ALA A 81 -11.77 8.22 1.98
C ALA A 81 -13.23 8.01 2.40
N HIS A 82 -13.58 8.45 3.60
CA HIS A 82 -14.96 8.37 4.06
C HIS A 82 -15.81 9.37 3.23
N PRO A 83 -16.83 8.94 2.47
CA PRO A 83 -17.52 9.80 1.50
C PRO A 83 -18.38 10.94 2.12
N HIS A 84 -18.33 11.12 3.44
CA HIS A 84 -19.22 12.03 4.18
C HIS A 84 -18.49 12.97 5.14
N ILE A 85 -17.16 13.07 5.06
CA ILE A 85 -16.39 14.06 5.80
C ILE A 85 -15.68 14.90 4.73
N GLY A 86 -16.08 16.17 4.60
CA GLY A 86 -15.51 17.08 3.60
C GLY A 86 -13.99 17.15 3.71
N GLU A 87 -13.32 17.19 2.55
CA GLU A 87 -11.87 17.36 2.38
C GLU A 87 -11.04 16.76 3.50
N ASP A 88 -11.11 15.44 3.66
CA ASP A 88 -10.12 14.74 4.49
C ASP A 88 -8.80 14.68 3.69
N HIS A 89 -8.00 15.74 3.80
CA HIS A 89 -6.66 15.83 3.18
C HIS A 89 -5.69 14.73 3.68
N CYS A 90 -6.11 13.89 4.63
CA CYS A 90 -5.36 12.73 5.09
C CYS A 90 -5.77 11.42 4.40
N ALA A 91 -6.92 11.35 3.72
CA ALA A 91 -7.38 10.12 3.11
C ALA A 91 -6.56 9.73 1.87
N CYS A 92 -6.09 8.49 1.82
CA CYS A 92 -5.50 7.91 0.61
C CYS A 92 -6.57 7.16 -0.18
N GLU A 93 -7.01 7.70 -1.31
CA GLU A 93 -8.01 7.05 -2.19
C GLU A 93 -7.40 5.96 -3.10
N LEU A 94 -6.12 5.62 -2.90
CA LEU A 94 -5.40 4.67 -3.73
C LEU A 94 -5.74 3.23 -3.37
N LYS A 95 -6.41 2.58 -4.32
CA LYS A 95 -6.60 1.12 -4.33
C LYS A 95 -5.28 0.38 -4.54
N LEU A 96 -5.25 -0.90 -4.16
CA LEU A 96 -4.15 -1.84 -4.33
C LEU A 96 -3.53 -1.79 -5.73
N GLU A 97 -4.35 -1.83 -6.79
CA GLU A 97 -3.83 -1.83 -8.17
C GLU A 97 -3.04 -0.55 -8.47
N HIS A 98 -3.48 0.61 -7.97
CA HIS A 98 -2.73 1.87 -8.11
C HIS A 98 -1.40 1.82 -7.35
N TRP A 99 -1.39 1.25 -6.14
CA TRP A 99 -0.13 1.06 -5.40
C TRP A 99 0.85 0.19 -6.16
N LEU A 100 0.39 -0.92 -6.74
CA LEU A 100 1.23 -1.81 -7.54
C LEU A 100 1.80 -1.10 -8.78
N GLU A 101 1.03 -0.21 -9.43
CA GLU A 101 1.50 0.62 -10.54
C GLU A 101 2.57 1.64 -10.12
N ILE A 102 2.36 2.33 -8.99
CA ILE A 102 3.32 3.29 -8.43
C ILE A 102 4.63 2.57 -8.08
N ILE A 103 4.53 1.44 -7.39
CA ILE A 103 5.69 0.63 -6.97
C ILE A 103 6.46 0.11 -8.19
N ARG A 104 5.76 -0.39 -9.21
CA ARG A 104 6.39 -0.85 -10.45
C ARG A 104 7.10 0.29 -11.17
N SER A 105 6.50 1.47 -11.20
CA SER A 105 7.09 2.64 -11.86
C SER A 105 8.35 3.10 -11.11
N HIS A 106 8.33 3.08 -9.78
CA HIS A 106 9.49 3.39 -8.94
C HIS A 106 10.60 2.35 -9.10
N SER A 107 10.26 1.06 -9.13
CA SER A 107 11.27 -0.01 -9.24
C SER A 107 12.01 0.03 -10.57
N LEU A 108 11.37 0.48 -11.65
CA LEU A 108 12.01 0.66 -12.96
C LEU A 108 12.97 1.86 -13.01
N GLN A 109 12.80 2.87 -12.16
CA GLN A 109 13.66 4.07 -12.14
C GLN A 109 14.99 3.84 -11.42
N GLU A 110 15.04 2.91 -10.47
CA GLU A 110 16.25 2.57 -9.70
C GLU A 110 17.27 1.71 -10.48
N PHE A 111 16.96 1.30 -11.72
CA PHE A 111 17.82 0.46 -12.58
C PHE A 111 18.34 1.17 -13.85
N VAL A 112 18.28 2.51 -13.91
CA VAL A 112 18.85 3.32 -15.01
C VAL A 112 20.08 4.09 -14.54
#